data_AF-A0A2G6ZUD4-F1
#
_entry.id   AF-A0A2G6ZUD4-F1
#
_cell.length_a   1.000
_cell.length_b   1.000
_cell.length_c   1.000
_cell.angle_alpha   90.00
_cell.angle_beta   90.00
_cell.angle_gamma   90.00
#
_symmetry.space_group_name_H-M   'P 1'
#
loop_
_entity.id
_entity.type
_entity.pdbx_description
1 polymer ?
#
loop_
_entity_poly.entity_id
_entity_poly.type
_entity_poly.pdbx_seq_one_letter_code
_entity_poly.pdbx_strand_id
1 'polypeptide(L)'
;MLLSFCAMPCSAQEAAAWENQTSGRTSIANLGTVHYEVSYSSAGFDHFDSEIVVKWNDNGAQTQTLYEGIYDKPPAKVWGAGHYLCIAMQACARYSDHCNQHVIAHSYDVRGKAFVALESEKTTRRICRAPR
;
A
#
# COMPACT_ATOMS: atom_id res chain seq x y z
N MET A 1 15.62 5.79 51.09
CA MET A 1 15.90 6.70 49.97
C MET A 1 15.40 6.02 48.71
N LEU A 2 14.26 6.47 48.18
CA LEU A 2 13.67 5.97 46.94
C LEU A 2 14.43 6.57 45.76
N LEU A 3 15.11 5.75 44.97
CA LEU A 3 15.65 6.17 43.68
C LEU A 3 14.58 5.98 42.62
N SER A 4 14.04 7.12 42.20
CA SER A 4 13.02 7.25 41.17
C SER A 4 13.60 6.82 39.82
N PHE A 5 13.00 5.80 39.20
CA PHE A 5 13.27 5.45 37.82
C PHE A 5 12.67 6.54 36.92
N CYS A 6 13.53 7.33 36.26
CA CYS A 6 13.11 8.16 35.14
C CYS A 6 12.77 7.23 33.96
N ALA A 7 11.53 6.75 33.90
CA ALA A 7 10.97 6.23 32.66
C ALA A 7 10.72 7.43 31.72
N MET A 8 11.50 7.54 30.65
CA MET A 8 11.14 8.38 29.51
C MET A 8 10.27 7.56 28.58
N PRO A 9 8.99 7.93 28.33
CA PRO A 9 8.25 7.42 27.21
C PRO A 9 8.26 8.50 26.12
N CYS A 10 9.03 8.31 25.07
CA CYS A 10 8.71 8.93 23.80
C CYS A 10 9.36 8.11 22.68
N SER A 11 8.74 6.97 22.37
CA SER A 11 8.83 6.45 21.01
C SER A 11 8.10 7.44 20.12
N ALA A 12 8.77 8.54 19.78
CA ALA A 12 8.46 9.25 18.56
C ALA A 12 8.81 8.26 17.45
N GLN A 13 7.81 7.52 16.97
CA GLN A 13 7.90 6.80 15.72
C GLN A 13 8.22 7.88 14.68
N GLU A 14 9.50 8.04 14.32
CA GLU A 14 9.88 8.92 13.22
C GLU A 14 9.05 8.46 12.03
N ALA A 15 8.15 9.33 11.55
CA ALA A 15 7.52 9.11 10.28
C ALA A 15 8.67 8.94 9.28
N ALA A 16 8.70 7.79 8.59
CA ALA A 16 9.75 7.53 7.62
C ALA A 16 9.84 8.74 6.68
N ALA A 17 11.04 9.33 6.59
CA ALA A 17 11.28 10.47 5.72
C ALA A 17 11.32 9.96 4.27
N TRP A 18 10.13 9.74 3.69
CA TRP A 18 9.97 9.23 2.34
C TRP A 18 10.68 10.16 1.34
N GLU A 19 11.54 9.59 0.50
CA GLU A 19 12.28 10.34 -0.53
C GLU A 19 11.34 10.78 -1.65
N ASN A 20 10.39 9.91 -1.99
CA ASN A 20 9.38 10.19 -2.99
C ASN A 20 8.02 9.76 -2.48
N GLN A 21 7.03 10.62 -2.70
CA GLN A 21 5.65 10.39 -2.33
C GLN A 21 4.76 10.89 -3.47
N THR A 22 3.98 9.98 -4.04
CA THR A 22 2.96 10.31 -5.03
C THR A 22 1.58 10.02 -4.44
N SER A 23 0.69 11.00 -4.53
CA SER A 23 -0.71 10.82 -4.15
C SER A 23 -1.61 10.83 -5.37
N GLY A 24 -2.75 10.16 -5.23
CA GLY A 24 -3.77 10.14 -6.27
C GLY A 24 -5.14 9.80 -5.72
N ARG A 25 -6.10 9.70 -6.63
CA ARG A 25 -7.47 9.31 -6.31
C ARG A 25 -8.00 8.37 -7.37
N THR A 26 -8.87 7.47 -6.95
CA THR A 26 -9.65 6.60 -7.82
C THR A 26 -11.06 6.44 -7.26
N SER A 27 -11.96 5.82 -8.04
CA SER A 27 -13.32 5.52 -7.61
C SER A 27 -13.56 4.02 -7.62
N ILE A 28 -14.24 3.54 -6.58
CA ILE A 28 -14.67 2.16 -6.41
C ILE A 28 -16.20 2.13 -6.33
N ALA A 29 -16.84 1.30 -7.15
CA ALA A 29 -18.29 1.18 -7.17
C ALA A 29 -18.84 0.73 -5.82
N ASN A 30 -19.89 1.41 -5.35
CA ASN A 30 -20.54 1.26 -4.04
C ASN A 30 -19.72 1.69 -2.80
N LEU A 31 -18.48 2.17 -2.98
CA LEU A 31 -17.66 2.74 -1.90
C LEU A 31 -17.37 4.24 -2.11
N GLY A 32 -17.22 4.67 -3.37
CA GLY A 32 -16.94 6.05 -3.73
C GLY A 32 -15.46 6.32 -3.94
N THR A 33 -15.00 7.52 -3.57
CA THR A 33 -13.62 7.97 -3.79
C THR A 33 -12.66 7.32 -2.79
N VAL A 34 -11.57 6.77 -3.33
CA VAL A 34 -10.43 6.28 -2.57
C VAL A 34 -9.23 7.14 -2.94
N HIS A 35 -8.67 7.81 -1.94
CA HIS A 35 -7.37 8.47 -2.05
C HIS A 35 -6.28 7.45 -1.78
N TYR A 36 -5.17 7.55 -2.49
CA TYR A 36 -4.01 6.70 -2.25
C TYR A 36 -2.74 7.53 -2.20
N GLU A 37 -1.76 6.98 -1.51
CA GLU A 37 -0.42 7.51 -1.37
C GLU A 37 0.55 6.35 -1.58
N VAL A 38 1.50 6.54 -2.48
CA VAL A 38 2.59 5.60 -2.75
C VAL A 38 3.87 6.30 -2.36
N SER A 39 4.54 5.77 -1.36
CA SER A 39 5.72 6.36 -0.75
C SER A 39 6.90 5.41 -0.89
N TYR A 40 8.09 5.92 -1.15
CA TYR A 40 9.31 5.14 -1.07
C TYR A 40 10.53 5.96 -0.68
N SER A 41 11.50 5.31 -0.07
CA SER A 41 12.82 5.86 0.26
C SER A 41 13.89 4.82 -0.01
N SER A 42 15.05 5.25 -0.53
CA SER A 42 16.19 4.34 -0.70
C SER A 42 16.61 3.71 0.63
N ALA A 43 16.66 2.38 0.65
CA ALA A 43 17.25 1.54 1.70
C ALA A 43 18.70 1.11 1.33
N GLY A 44 19.22 1.61 0.20
CA GLY A 44 20.56 1.31 -0.33
C GLY A 44 20.60 0.12 -1.29
N PHE A 45 21.62 0.05 -2.15
CA PHE A 45 21.82 -1.03 -3.14
C PHE A 45 20.59 -1.33 -4.01
N ASP A 46 19.98 -0.28 -4.57
CA ASP A 46 18.72 -0.32 -5.31
C ASP A 46 17.52 -0.90 -4.52
N HIS A 47 17.63 -1.13 -3.21
CA HIS A 47 16.50 -1.48 -2.37
C HIS A 47 15.78 -0.21 -1.89
N PHE A 48 14.45 -0.26 -1.81
CA PHE A 48 13.62 0.86 -1.36
C PHE A 48 12.59 0.38 -0.33
N ASP A 49 12.58 1.01 0.84
CA ASP A 49 11.41 0.95 1.71
C ASP A 49 10.24 1.58 0.97
N SER A 50 9.10 0.88 0.90
CA SER A 50 7.93 1.35 0.18
C SER A 50 6.66 1.10 0.98
N GLU A 51 5.73 2.05 0.88
CA GLU A 51 4.41 1.98 1.49
C GLU A 51 3.33 2.35 0.48
N ILE A 52 2.18 1.67 0.55
CA ILE A 52 0.96 2.08 -0.14
C ILE A 52 -0.16 2.22 0.89
N VAL A 53 -0.60 3.46 1.10
CA VAL A 53 -1.69 3.80 2.02
C VAL A 53 -2.90 4.22 1.21
N VAL A 54 -4.07 3.72 1.60
CA VAL A 54 -5.36 4.15 1.04
C VAL A 54 -6.24 4.76 2.10
N LYS A 55 -6.98 5.81 1.71
CA LYS A 55 -7.86 6.59 2.56
C LYS A 55 -9.21 6.73 1.86
N TRP A 56 -10.30 6.46 2.58
CA TRP A 56 -11.66 6.57 2.03
C TRP A 56 -12.65 6.97 3.11
N ASN A 57 -13.90 7.21 2.73
CA ASN A 57 -14.97 7.49 3.67
C ASN A 57 -16.01 6.37 3.60
N ASP A 58 -16.28 5.74 4.75
CA ASP A 58 -17.44 4.87 4.94
C ASP A 58 -18.02 5.14 6.33
N ASN A 59 -18.95 6.10 6.37
CA ASN A 59 -19.56 6.60 7.62
C ASN A 59 -18.50 7.10 8.62
N GLY A 60 -17.42 7.68 8.10
CA GLY A 60 -16.22 8.06 8.85
C GLY A 60 -14.96 7.87 8.02
N ALA A 61 -13.91 8.62 8.35
CA ALA A 61 -12.61 8.48 7.70
C ALA A 61 -12.00 7.10 8.00
N GLN A 62 -11.57 6.41 6.95
CA GLN A 62 -10.89 5.13 7.01
C GLN A 62 -9.49 5.29 6.39
N THR A 63 -8.53 4.57 6.94
CA THR A 63 -7.15 4.51 6.43
C THR A 63 -6.65 3.07 6.56
N GLN A 64 -5.94 2.58 5.55
CA GLN A 64 -5.33 1.27 5.56
C GLN A 64 -4.00 1.29 4.80
N THR A 65 -2.94 0.77 5.42
CA THR A 65 -1.71 0.41 4.71
C THR A 65 -1.93 -0.95 4.04
N LEU A 66 -1.86 -0.99 2.70
CA LEU A 66 -2.04 -2.20 1.92
C LEU A 66 -0.72 -2.94 1.70
N TYR A 67 0.37 -2.19 1.62
CA TYR A 67 1.71 -2.71 1.43
C TYR A 67 2.69 -1.88 2.24
N GLU A 68 3.62 -2.58 2.88
CA GLU A 68 4.78 -2.05 3.57
C GLU A 68 5.92 -3.06 3.39
N GLY A 69 7.14 -2.59 3.07
CA GLY A 69 8.31 -3.46 2.96
C GLY A 69 9.39 -2.92 2.04
N ILE A 70 10.45 -3.73 1.85
CA ILE A 70 11.61 -3.40 1.02
C ILE A 70 11.46 -4.00 -0.38
N TYR A 71 11.59 -3.18 -1.42
CA TYR A 71 11.44 -3.56 -2.83
C TYR A 71 12.52 -2.93 -3.71
N ASP A 72 13.07 -3.66 -4.68
CA ASP A 72 14.25 -3.16 -5.42
C ASP A 72 13.91 -2.15 -6.54
N LYS A 73 12.63 -1.99 -6.90
CA LYS A 73 12.18 -1.08 -7.98
C LYS A 73 10.77 -0.57 -7.71
N PRO A 74 10.57 0.49 -6.90
CA PRO A 74 9.26 1.10 -6.74
C PRO A 74 8.92 1.85 -8.03
N PRO A 75 7.79 1.51 -8.69
CA PRO A 75 6.54 2.10 -8.24
C PRO A 75 5.33 1.16 -8.32
N ALA A 76 4.35 1.43 -7.47
CA ALA A 76 3.03 0.85 -7.57
C ALA A 76 2.09 1.76 -8.38
N LYS A 77 1.42 1.20 -9.38
CA LYS A 77 0.26 1.85 -10.00
C LYS A 77 -0.99 1.46 -9.23
N VAL A 78 -1.79 2.44 -8.84
CA VAL A 78 -3.05 2.23 -8.11
C VAL A 78 -4.21 2.76 -8.94
N TRP A 79 -5.24 1.94 -9.17
CA TRP A 79 -6.44 2.34 -9.89
C TRP A 79 -7.68 1.54 -9.45
N GLY A 80 -8.85 2.02 -9.80
CA GLY A 80 -10.13 1.36 -9.53
C GLY A 80 -10.63 0.62 -10.77
N ALA A 81 -11.22 -0.56 -10.56
CA ALA A 81 -11.84 -1.37 -11.59
C ALA A 81 -13.17 -1.95 -11.07
N GLY A 82 -14.28 -1.25 -11.33
CA GLY A 82 -15.58 -1.63 -10.79
C GLY A 82 -15.56 -1.60 -9.26
N HIS A 83 -15.78 -2.75 -8.62
CA HIS A 83 -15.77 -2.90 -7.15
C HIS A 83 -14.39 -3.18 -6.54
N TYR A 84 -13.33 -3.15 -7.37
CA TYR A 84 -11.99 -3.58 -6.95
C TYR A 84 -10.98 -2.44 -7.01
N LEU A 85 -10.12 -2.39 -6.00
CA LEU A 85 -8.91 -1.58 -6.01
C LEU A 85 -7.75 -2.43 -6.55
N CYS A 86 -7.18 -2.00 -7.65
CA CYS A 86 -6.11 -2.69 -8.34
C CYS A 86 -4.77 -2.01 -8.05
N ILE A 87 -3.77 -2.84 -7.75
CA ILE A 87 -2.40 -2.41 -7.50
C ILE A 87 -1.50 -3.24 -8.41
N ALA A 88 -0.67 -2.58 -9.21
CA ALA A 88 0.41 -3.23 -9.94
C ALA A 88 1.74 -2.77 -9.36
N MET A 89 2.54 -3.71 -8.88
CA MET A 89 3.83 -3.47 -8.25
C MET A 89 4.88 -4.41 -8.85
N GLN A 90 6.14 -4.07 -8.68
CA GLN A 90 7.25 -4.95 -9.05
C GLN A 90 7.96 -5.37 -7.77
N ALA A 91 8.08 -6.68 -7.55
CA ALA A 91 8.83 -7.23 -6.43
C ALA A 91 10.02 -8.02 -6.99
N CYS A 92 11.18 -7.80 -6.40
CA CYS A 92 12.40 -8.51 -6.77
C CYS A 92 12.73 -9.46 -5.62
N ALA A 93 13.12 -10.68 -5.94
CA ALA A 93 13.57 -11.61 -4.91
C ALA A 93 14.89 -11.07 -4.33
N ARG A 94 15.11 -11.28 -3.03
CA ARG A 94 16.35 -10.86 -2.37
C ARG A 94 17.57 -11.44 -3.12
N TYR A 95 18.51 -10.57 -3.50
CA TYR A 95 19.72 -10.92 -4.26
C TYR A 95 19.47 -11.45 -5.68
N SER A 96 18.35 -11.08 -6.31
CA SER A 96 18.01 -11.49 -7.68
C SER A 96 17.85 -10.26 -8.58
N ASP A 97 18.53 -10.26 -9.71
CA ASP A 97 18.30 -9.26 -10.78
C ASP A 97 16.96 -9.48 -11.50
N HIS A 98 16.32 -10.63 -11.26
CA HIS A 98 14.98 -10.93 -11.77
C HIS A 98 13.91 -10.39 -10.82
N CYS A 99 13.10 -9.49 -11.37
CA CYS A 99 11.93 -8.93 -10.73
C CYS A 99 10.65 -9.47 -11.38
N ASN A 100 9.66 -9.77 -10.56
CA ASN A 100 8.34 -10.17 -10.99
C ASN A 100 7.38 -9.00 -10.88
N GLN A 101 6.55 -8.83 -11.92
CA GLN A 101 5.43 -7.91 -11.86
C GLN A 101 4.24 -8.62 -11.22
N HIS A 102 3.71 -8.01 -10.17
CA HIS A 102 2.53 -8.48 -9.46
C HIS A 102 1.39 -7.51 -9.72
N VAL A 103 0.23 -8.05 -10.07
CA VAL A 103 -1.02 -7.31 -10.08
C VAL A 103 -1.91 -7.94 -9.03
N ILE A 104 -2.45 -7.12 -8.14
CA ILE A 104 -3.24 -7.55 -7.00
C ILE A 104 -4.56 -6.77 -7.02
N ALA A 105 -5.67 -7.51 -6.99
CA ALA A 105 -7.01 -6.95 -6.87
C ALA A 105 -7.41 -7.03 -5.41
N HIS A 106 -7.94 -5.94 -4.87
CA HIS A 106 -8.54 -5.91 -3.54
C HIS A 106 -10.04 -5.69 -3.66
N SER A 107 -10.83 -6.53 -3.00
CA SER A 107 -12.24 -6.26 -2.74
C SER A 107 -12.39 -5.51 -1.43
N TYR A 108 -13.35 -4.59 -1.37
CA TYR A 108 -13.72 -3.97 -0.11
C TYR A 108 -14.66 -4.88 0.69
N ASP A 109 -14.23 -5.31 1.87
CA ASP A 109 -15.09 -5.96 2.86
C ASP A 109 -15.82 -4.89 3.68
N VAL A 110 -17.14 -4.80 3.49
CA VAL A 110 -18.01 -3.85 4.18
C VAL A 110 -18.08 -4.14 5.69
N ARG A 111 -17.93 -5.41 6.11
CA ARG A 111 -18.02 -5.77 7.53
C ARG A 111 -16.75 -5.41 8.28
N GLY A 112 -15.60 -5.77 7.73
CA GLY A 112 -14.28 -5.44 8.28
C GLY A 112 -13.85 -4.00 8.01
N LYS A 113 -14.57 -3.27 7.14
CA LYS A 113 -14.17 -1.96 6.61
C LYS A 113 -12.71 -1.97 6.16
N ALA A 114 -12.36 -2.96 5.35
CA ALA A 114 -10.99 -3.16 4.89
C ALA A 114 -10.96 -3.64 3.44
N PHE A 115 -9.92 -3.26 2.72
CA PHE A 115 -9.56 -3.88 1.46
C PHE A 115 -8.85 -5.20 1.73
N VAL A 116 -9.31 -6.26 1.06
CA VAL A 116 -8.80 -7.63 1.19
C VAL A 116 -8.34 -8.10 -0.19
N ALA A 117 -7.11 -8.58 -0.29
CA ALA A 117 -6.53 -9.09 -1.52
C ALA A 117 -7.27 -10.36 -2.00
N LEU A 118 -7.44 -10.50 -3.32
CA LEU A 118 -7.95 -11.72 -3.92
C LEU A 118 -6.81 -12.74 -4.10
N GLU A 119 -7.08 -13.99 -3.71
CA GLU A 119 -6.13 -15.10 -3.82
C GLU A 119 -5.86 -15.56 -5.26
N SER A 120 -6.81 -15.37 -6.18
CA SER A 120 -6.72 -15.94 -7.53
C SER A 120 -6.06 -14.98 -8.52
N GLU A 121 -4.81 -15.26 -8.88
CA GLU A 121 -4.09 -14.49 -9.91
C GLU A 121 -4.84 -14.38 -11.24
N LYS A 122 -5.47 -15.47 -11.69
CA LYS A 122 -6.23 -15.51 -12.95
C LYS A 122 -7.40 -14.52 -12.92
N THR A 123 -8.11 -14.48 -11.80
CA THR A 123 -9.24 -13.56 -11.59
C THR A 123 -8.73 -12.12 -11.49
N THR A 124 -7.67 -11.90 -10.74
CA THR A 124 -7.01 -10.60 -10.61
C THR A 124 -6.59 -10.03 -11.97
N ARG A 125 -5.90 -10.81 -12.81
CA ARG A 125 -5.49 -10.37 -14.15
C ARG A 125 -6.67 -10.03 -15.06
N ARG A 126 -7.85 -10.63 -14.84
CA ARG A 126 -9.07 -10.31 -15.60
C ARG A 126 -9.68 -8.99 -15.13
N ILE A 127 -9.80 -8.80 -13.82
CA ILE A 127 -10.37 -7.61 -13.19
C ILE A 127 -9.48 -6.39 -13.44
N CYS A 128 -8.20 -6.52 -13.09
CA CYS A 128 -7.19 -5.48 -13.15
C CYS A 128 -6.49 -5.46 -14.52
N ARG A 129 -7.23 -5.70 -15.62
CA ARG A 129 -6.72 -5.31 -16.92
C ARG A 129 -6.57 -3.80 -16.91
N ALA A 130 -5.37 -3.31 -17.19
CA ALA A 130 -5.12 -1.88 -17.28
C ALA A 130 -6.18 -1.24 -18.20
N PRO A 131 -6.81 -0.12 -17.78
CA PRO A 131 -7.67 0.63 -18.68
C PRO A 131 -6.87 0.97 -19.94
N ARG A 132 -7.46 0.71 -21.12
CA ARG A 132 -6.86 1.04 -22.42
C ARG A 132 -6.74 2.54 -22.59
#